data_AF-A0A6A1WWC3-F1
#
_entry.id   AF-A0A6A1WWC3-F1
#
_cell.length_a   1.000
_cell.length_b   1.000
_cell.length_c   1.000
_cell.angle_alpha   90.00
_cell.angle_beta   90.00
_cell.angle_gamma   90.00
#
_symmetry.space_group_name_H-M   'P 1'
#
loop_
_entity.id
_entity.type
_entity.pdbx_description
1 polymer ?
#
loop_
_entity_poly.entity_id
_entity_poly.type
_entity_poly.pdbx_seq_one_letter_code
_entity_poly.pdbx_strand_id
1 'polypeptide(L)'
;MYALRTGAWRFITTPVPSYFIDERGPSIFMNGSVHWLVRTPRREGAFGHFILSFNMGDEAFREIAVPPSLQGMKQLNMAVAAFDGSLAFVPCNGGWGEESHSVWVMTDERIWSGGIMD
;
A
#
# COMPACT_ATOMS: atom_id res chain seq x y z
N MET A 1 -7.92 -16.75 -4.48
CA MET A 1 -6.65 -16.92 -5.24
C MET A 1 -6.81 -18.05 -6.24
N TYR A 2 -6.41 -17.84 -7.50
CA TYR A 2 -6.42 -18.88 -8.52
C TYR A 2 -5.11 -19.68 -8.46
N ALA A 3 -5.19 -21.00 -8.34
CA ALA A 3 -4.03 -21.88 -8.32
C ALA A 3 -3.87 -22.55 -9.68
N LEU A 4 -2.84 -22.15 -10.44
CA LEU A 4 -2.55 -22.71 -11.77
C LEU A 4 -2.40 -24.23 -11.75
N ARG A 5 -1.77 -24.77 -10.70
CA ARG A 5 -1.54 -26.21 -10.53
C ARG A 5 -2.83 -27.03 -10.49
N THR A 6 -3.89 -26.49 -9.88
CA THR A 6 -5.17 -27.20 -9.72
C THR A 6 -6.23 -26.69 -10.67
N GLY A 7 -5.96 -25.61 -11.41
CA GLY A 7 -6.93 -24.97 -12.30
C GLY A 7 -8.14 -24.37 -11.58
N ALA A 8 -8.05 -24.10 -10.27
CA ALA A 8 -9.19 -23.77 -9.43
C ALA A 8 -8.98 -22.51 -8.58
N TRP A 9 -10.08 -21.81 -8.33
CA TRP A 9 -10.15 -20.76 -7.33
C TRP A 9 -10.25 -21.36 -5.93
N ARG A 10 -9.57 -20.73 -4.98
CA ARG A 10 -9.73 -21.01 -3.55
C ARG A 10 -9.79 -19.74 -2.73
N PHE A 11 -10.39 -19.85 -1.56
CA PHE A 11 -10.40 -18.78 -0.57
C PHE A 11 -9.04 -18.63 0.09
N ILE A 12 -8.72 -17.39 0.47
CA ILE A 12 -7.66 -17.08 1.43
C ILE A 12 -8.37 -17.00 2.77
N THR A 13 -7.97 -17.85 3.73
CA THR A 13 -8.61 -17.94 5.05
C THR A 13 -7.87 -17.14 6.11
N THR A 14 -6.75 -16.52 5.74
CA THR A 14 -5.96 -15.67 6.63
C THR A 14 -6.79 -14.48 7.11
N PRO A 15 -6.94 -14.28 8.43
CA PRO A 15 -7.64 -13.12 8.96
C PRO A 15 -6.95 -11.83 8.51
N VAL A 16 -7.74 -10.85 8.10
CA VAL A 16 -7.27 -9.50 7.80
C VAL A 16 -8.15 -8.50 8.56
N PRO A 17 -7.56 -7.49 9.22
CA PRO A 17 -8.37 -6.43 9.80
C PRO A 17 -9.20 -5.72 8.72
N SER A 18 -10.28 -5.08 9.13
CA SER A 18 -11.13 -4.36 8.17
C SER A 18 -10.36 -3.15 7.66
N TYR A 19 -10.18 -3.08 6.34
CA TYR A 19 -9.56 -1.96 5.65
C TYR A 19 -10.36 -1.60 4.41
N PHE A 20 -10.22 -0.35 3.98
CA PHE A 20 -10.71 0.08 2.67
C PHE A 20 -9.53 0.15 1.71
N ILE A 21 -9.57 -0.71 0.68
CA ILE A 21 -8.70 -0.60 -0.49
C ILE A 21 -9.35 0.41 -1.42
N ASP A 22 -8.59 1.41 -1.90
CA ASP A 22 -9.10 2.30 -2.92
C ASP A 22 -9.24 1.53 -4.24
N GLU A 23 -10.45 1.42 -4.75
CA GLU A 23 -10.76 0.71 -6.00
C GLU A 23 -10.03 1.32 -7.21
N ARG A 24 -9.64 2.59 -7.15
CA ARG A 24 -8.90 3.29 -8.20
C ARG A 24 -7.39 3.26 -7.99
N GLY A 25 -6.93 2.81 -6.82
CA GLY A 25 -5.51 2.68 -6.51
C GLY A 25 -4.88 1.49 -7.24
N PRO A 26 -3.65 1.62 -7.77
CA PRO A 26 -2.98 0.49 -8.38
C PRO A 26 -2.68 -0.60 -7.35
N SER A 27 -2.74 -1.85 -7.81
CA SER A 27 -2.17 -3.00 -7.11
C SER A 27 -0.82 -3.31 -7.74
N ILE A 28 0.24 -3.41 -6.95
CA ILE A 28 1.57 -3.75 -7.47
C ILE A 28 2.00 -5.13 -6.98
N PHE A 29 2.63 -5.92 -7.84
CA PHE A 29 3.24 -7.19 -7.44
C PHE A 29 4.76 -7.08 -7.47
N MET A 30 5.41 -7.27 -6.33
CA MET A 30 6.87 -7.26 -6.21
C MET A 30 7.31 -8.10 -5.01
N ASN A 31 8.50 -8.70 -5.11
CA ASN A 31 9.10 -9.50 -4.04
C ASN A 31 8.18 -10.59 -3.47
N GLY A 32 7.38 -11.22 -4.35
CA GLY A 32 6.43 -12.28 -3.99
C GLY A 32 5.16 -11.79 -3.29
N SER A 33 4.95 -10.48 -3.18
CA SER A 33 3.80 -9.89 -2.51
C SER A 33 3.02 -8.95 -3.42
N VAL A 34 1.71 -8.88 -3.22
CA VAL A 34 0.86 -7.83 -3.78
C VAL A 34 0.69 -6.72 -2.75
N HIS A 35 0.85 -5.47 -3.16
CA HIS A 35 0.79 -4.30 -2.28
C HIS A 35 -0.32 -3.34 -2.70
N TRP A 36 -1.01 -2.78 -1.72
CA TRP A 36 -2.09 -1.79 -1.89
C TRP A 36 -1.93 -0.64 -0.91
N LEU A 37 -2.22 0.58 -1.35
CA LEU A 37 -2.53 1.66 -0.42
C LEU A 37 -3.93 1.42 0.15
N VAL A 38 -4.05 1.46 1.47
CA VAL A 38 -5.31 1.21 2.16
C VAL A 38 -5.51 2.20 3.30
N ARG A 39 -6.77 2.39 3.68
CA ARG A 39 -7.17 3.27 4.80
C ARG A 39 -7.92 2.48 5.87
N THR A 40 -7.66 2.79 7.13
CA THR A 40 -8.43 2.24 8.26
C THR A 40 -9.89 2.73 8.22
N PRO A 41 -10.85 1.92 8.70
CA PRO A 41 -12.21 2.37 8.88
C PRO A 41 -12.28 3.53 9.87
N ARG A 42 -13.26 4.42 9.66
CA ARG A 42 -13.51 5.54 10.58
C ARG A 42 -13.98 4.98 11.93
N ARG A 43 -13.06 4.77 12.86
CA ARG A 43 -13.34 4.60 14.29
C ARG A 43 -12.63 5.74 15.02
N GLU A 44 -13.30 6.26 16.04
CA GLU A 44 -12.97 7.49 16.77
C GLU A 44 -11.45 7.76 16.87
N GLY A 45 -10.98 8.74 16.10
CA GLY A 45 -9.65 9.34 16.24
C GLY A 45 -8.48 8.72 15.45
N ALA A 46 -8.56 7.48 14.99
CA ALA A 46 -7.41 6.78 14.36
C ALA A 46 -7.59 6.60 12.84
N PHE A 47 -7.62 7.72 12.11
CA PHE A 47 -7.50 7.70 10.65
C PHE A 47 -6.04 7.43 10.27
N GLY A 48 -5.78 6.36 9.52
CA GLY A 48 -4.43 6.04 9.07
C GLY A 48 -4.43 5.42 7.69
N HIS A 49 -3.46 5.85 6.87
CA HIS A 49 -3.08 5.15 5.65
C HIS A 49 -1.88 4.26 5.95
N PHE A 50 -1.87 3.09 5.33
CA PHE A 50 -0.76 2.14 5.38
C PHE A 50 -0.77 1.36 4.06
N ILE A 51 0.33 0.68 3.80
CA ILE A 51 0.43 -0.23 2.68
C ILE A 51 0.13 -1.63 3.21
N LEU A 52 -0.91 -2.26 2.67
CA LEU A 52 -1.21 -3.66 2.92
C LEU A 52 -0.42 -4.49 1.92
N SER A 53 0.39 -5.42 2.43
CA SER A 53 1.14 -6.40 1.63
C SER A 53 0.55 -7.78 1.86
N PHE A 54 0.15 -8.48 0.80
CA PHE A 54 -0.20 -9.91 0.83
C PHE A 54 0.91 -10.73 0.18
N ASN A 55 1.62 -11.55 0.96
CA ASN A 55 2.65 -12.41 0.43
C ASN A 55 2.06 -13.71 -0.11
N MET A 56 2.38 -14.07 -1.35
CA MET A 56 1.81 -15.22 -2.05
C MET A 56 2.41 -16.56 -1.60
N GLY A 57 3.58 -16.54 -0.94
CA GLY A 57 4.29 -17.74 -0.49
C GLY A 57 3.77 -18.27 0.83
N ASP A 58 3.62 -17.40 1.83
CA ASP A 58 3.10 -17.75 3.16
C ASP A 58 1.62 -17.35 3.37
N GLU A 59 1.02 -16.69 2.38
CA GLU A 59 -0.37 -16.24 2.40
C GLU A 59 -0.72 -15.35 3.60
N ALA A 60 0.26 -14.57 4.06
CA ALA A 60 0.11 -13.66 5.18
C ALA A 60 -0.02 -12.20 4.73
N PHE A 61 -0.91 -11.47 5.41
CA PHE A 61 -1.01 -10.02 5.32
C PHE A 61 -0.02 -9.35 6.25
N ARG A 62 0.59 -8.25 5.80
CA ARG A 62 1.51 -7.41 6.56
C ARG A 62 1.16 -5.95 6.33
N GLU A 63 1.23 -5.15 7.38
CA GLU A 63 1.13 -3.71 7.29
C GLU A 63 2.53 -3.11 7.15
N ILE A 64 2.65 -2.12 6.27
CA ILE A 64 3.84 -1.30 6.11
C ILE A 64 3.40 0.15 6.29
N ALA A 65 4.02 0.87 7.22
CA ALA A 65 3.69 2.27 7.46
C ALA A 65 3.97 3.12 6.22
N VAL A 66 3.16 4.15 5.97
CA VAL A 66 3.48 5.20 5.00
C VAL A 66 4.64 6.07 5.49
N PRO A 67 5.28 6.88 4.61
CA PRO A 67 6.27 7.86 5.03
C PRO A 67 5.80 8.70 6.23
N PRO A 68 6.67 9.02 7.21
CA PRO A 68 6.28 9.73 8.43
C PRO A 68 5.56 11.05 8.19
N SER A 69 5.96 11.79 7.15
CA SER A 69 5.34 13.06 6.72
C SER A 69 3.89 12.91 6.23
N LEU A 70 3.46 11.70 5.89
CA LEU A 70 2.14 11.38 5.36
C LEU A 70 1.26 10.66 6.39
N GLN A 71 1.79 10.38 7.58
CA GLN A 71 1.02 9.76 8.66
C GLN A 71 -0.03 10.72 9.21
N GLY A 72 -1.24 10.23 9.44
CA GLY A 72 -2.36 11.03 9.96
C GLY A 72 -3.07 11.90 8.91
N MET A 73 -2.58 11.97 7.67
CA MET A 73 -3.27 12.64 6.58
C MET A 73 -4.62 11.97 6.33
N LYS A 74 -5.70 12.75 6.28
CA LYS A 74 -7.06 12.20 6.13
C LYS A 74 -7.29 11.60 4.74
N GLN A 75 -6.62 12.15 3.73
CA GLN A 75 -6.70 11.75 2.34
C GLN A 75 -5.31 11.89 1.73
N LEU A 76 -4.88 10.89 0.97
CA LEU A 76 -3.60 10.92 0.27
C LEU A 76 -3.85 10.83 -1.23
N ASN A 77 -3.40 11.83 -1.97
CA ASN A 77 -3.43 11.81 -3.43
C ASN A 77 -2.13 11.16 -3.96
N MET A 78 -1.88 9.93 -3.51
CA MET A 78 -0.66 9.18 -3.75
C MET A 78 -1.00 7.73 -4.13
N ALA A 79 -0.06 7.05 -4.78
CA ALA A 79 -0.20 5.65 -5.18
C ALA A 79 1.05 4.84 -4.81
N VAL A 80 0.85 3.55 -4.56
CA VAL A 80 1.95 2.59 -4.47
C VAL A 80 2.50 2.29 -5.87
N ALA A 81 3.82 2.24 -5.99
CA ALA A 81 4.53 1.95 -7.22
C ALA A 81 5.73 1.02 -6.93
N ALA A 82 6.26 0.38 -7.97
CA ALA A 82 7.55 -0.29 -7.91
C ALA A 82 8.57 0.56 -8.67
N PHE A 83 9.72 0.83 -8.05
CA PHE A 83 10.82 1.59 -8.63
C PHE A 83 12.14 0.91 -8.29
N ASP A 84 12.86 0.47 -9.32
CA ASP A 84 14.17 -0.20 -9.20
C ASP A 84 14.21 -1.33 -8.17
N GLY A 85 13.18 -2.19 -8.17
CA GLY A 85 13.08 -3.31 -7.22
C GLY A 85 12.59 -2.94 -5.81
N SER A 86 12.39 -1.65 -5.55
CA SER A 86 11.90 -1.11 -4.28
C SER A 86 10.46 -0.64 -4.35
N LEU A 87 9.80 -0.64 -3.19
CA LEU A 87 8.47 -0.08 -3.02
C LEU A 87 8.56 1.44 -3.05
N ALA A 88 7.70 2.10 -3.79
CA ALA A 88 7.66 3.55 -3.91
C ALA A 88 6.26 4.09 -3.64
N PHE A 89 6.22 5.35 -3.24
CA PHE A 89 5.01 6.14 -3.07
C PHE A 89 5.14 7.39 -3.92
N VAL A 90 4.23 7.55 -4.89
CA VAL A 90 4.29 8.60 -5.91
C VAL A 90 2.99 9.39 -5.96
N PRO A 91 3.02 10.68 -6.33
CA PRO A 91 1.81 11.45 -6.56
C PRO A 91 0.91 10.76 -7.58
N CYS A 92 -0.39 10.67 -7.29
CA CYS A 92 -1.38 10.21 -8.24
C CYS A 92 -2.36 11.37 -8.48
N ASN A 93 -2.62 11.79 -9.72
CA ASN A 93 -3.56 12.88 -9.99
C ASN A 93 -5.01 12.36 -10.02
N GLY A 94 -5.42 11.67 -8.94
CA GLY A 94 -6.74 11.05 -8.80
C GLY A 94 -7.86 12.03 -8.44
N GLY A 95 -7.52 13.30 -8.17
CA GLY A 95 -8.48 14.39 -7.93
C GLY A 95 -9.09 14.44 -6.53
N TRP A 96 -8.59 13.63 -5.58
CA TRP A 96 -9.09 13.61 -4.20
C TRP A 96 -7.94 13.57 -3.20
N GLY A 97 -7.93 14.51 -2.26
CA GLY A 97 -6.98 14.55 -1.15
C GLY A 97 -6.03 15.75 -1.20
N GLU A 98 -5.17 15.84 -0.18
CA GLU A 98 -4.15 16.88 -0.12
C GLU A 98 -3.11 16.60 -1.19
N GLU A 99 -2.75 17.64 -1.97
CA GLU A 99 -1.74 17.53 -3.00
C GLU A 99 -0.40 17.19 -2.35
N SER A 100 0.29 16.20 -2.92
CA SER A 100 1.65 15.87 -2.57
C SER A 100 2.47 15.83 -3.84
N HIS A 101 3.61 16.51 -3.83
CA HIS A 101 4.59 16.51 -4.93
C HIS A 101 5.86 15.74 -4.55
N SER A 102 5.83 15.03 -3.42
CA SER A 102 6.96 14.24 -2.93
C SER A 102 6.91 12.82 -3.47
N VAL A 103 8.07 12.29 -3.87
CA VAL A 103 8.24 10.87 -4.18
C VAL A 103 9.03 10.22 -3.04
N TRP A 104 8.58 9.04 -2.63
CA TRP A 104 9.22 8.25 -1.58
C TRP A 104 9.59 6.88 -2.13
N VAL A 105 10.79 6.40 -1.83
CA VAL A 105 11.28 5.07 -2.17
C VAL A 105 11.75 4.39 -0.89
N MET A 106 11.28 3.17 -0.68
CA MET A 106 11.67 2.34 0.45
C MET A 106 13.08 1.82 0.25
N THR A 107 13.93 2.01 1.26
CA THR A 107 15.28 1.48 1.31
C THR A 107 15.28 0.01 1.70
N ASP A 108 16.42 -0.66 1.53
CA ASP A 108 16.62 -2.05 1.97
C ASP A 108 16.46 -2.22 3.48
N GLU A 109 16.75 -1.18 4.26
CA GLU A 109 16.53 -1.12 5.71
C GLU A 109 15.04 -0.93 6.09
N ARG A 110 14.15 -0.90 5.09
CA ARG A 110 12.69 -0.67 5.23
C ARG A 110 12.36 0.70 5.80
N ILE A 111 13.17 1.70 5.47
CA ILE A 111 12.96 3.10 5.82
C ILE A 111 12.54 3.84 4.55
N TRP A 112 11.63 4.80 4.68
CA TRP A 112 11.28 5.66 3.56
C TRP A 112 12.37 6.71 3.33
N SER A 113 12.90 6.75 2.12
CA SER A 113 13.79 7.81 1.63
C SER A 113 13.04 8.65 0.58
N GLY A 114 13.10 9.96 0.69
CA GLY A 114 12.30 10.85 -0.16
C GLY A 114 12.06 12.19 0.50
N GLY A 115 11.51 13.13 -0.26
CA GLY A 115 11.27 14.50 0.19
C GLY A 115 10.59 15.32 -0.91
N ILE A 116 10.11 16.51 -0.55
CA ILE A 116 9.53 17.47 -1.50
C ILE A 116 10.59 17.79 -2.56
N MET A 117 10.23 17.71 -3.84
CA MET A 117 11.01 18.40 -4.87
C MET A 117 10.65 19.88 -4.74
N ASP A 118 11.48 20.63 -4.04
CA ASP A 118 11.41 22.09 -3.99
C ASP A 118 11.79 22.71 -5.34
#